data_AF-A0A3A8J7F1-F1
#
_entry.id   AF-A0A3A8J7F1-F1
#
_cell.length_a   1.000
_cell.length_b   1.000
_cell.length_c   1.000
_cell.angle_alpha   90.00
_cell.angle_beta   90.00
_cell.angle_gamma   90.00
#
_symmetry.space_group_name_H-M   'P 1'
#
loop_
_entity.id
_entity.type
_entity.pdbx_description
1 polymer ?
#
loop_
_entity_poly.entity_id
_entity_poly.type
_entity_poly.pdbx_seq_one_letter_code
_entity_poly.pdbx_strand_id
1 'polypeptide(L)'
;PATFTGQDPRRVAEPPPPLDPGLLLGEAELLAAPPPADANTAQSGPTEPDAAHPPVRSGPVTVVAKVEPSSAADEARRRRRLARTLGGQFVLFWQRQSRLRRIGYASLTGLVLLVAVVGVLSVVSPTTLGLPGREPSKLGLEPVTDSFGLGKDVRWTHADDKAFDFRFMSPTRAVAVLHYQASNITKDEVNLSLNGVSLGWVPPDTAQTAERELEQVLPPGLLRRNENNQLLFDNALNPPGRESWRIWNLRLEVIPVPELPPDQLLASAREAVKAGARFYELRDVGAENLFNAWREYRSAWITLEALDDKPDLYEDVRERIAQISTELDHQCGKLMLEFQRAVQYRSRRDAVATLEDVRRRFPTTEHRCHNLALEKAYEHEL
;
A
#
# COMPACT_ATOMS: atom_id res chain seq x y z
N PRO A 1 -64.52 -20.88 28.49
CA PRO A 1 -64.66 -20.94 27.02
C PRO A 1 -64.26 -19.60 26.38
N ALA A 2 -63.02 -19.51 25.90
CA ALA A 2 -62.53 -18.39 25.10
C ALA A 2 -61.73 -18.98 23.94
N THR A 3 -62.23 -18.73 22.74
CA THR A 3 -61.79 -19.31 21.47
C THR A 3 -60.67 -18.45 20.88
N PHE A 4 -59.53 -19.07 20.60
CA PHE A 4 -58.38 -18.45 19.95
C PHE A 4 -58.52 -18.62 18.44
N THR A 5 -58.71 -17.53 17.69
CA THR A 5 -58.73 -17.56 16.22
C THR A 5 -57.33 -17.34 15.68
N GLY A 6 -56.82 -18.33 14.95
CA GLY A 6 -55.54 -18.30 14.25
C GLY A 6 -55.54 -17.36 13.05
N GLN A 7 -54.42 -16.68 12.83
CA GLN A 7 -54.18 -15.74 11.74
C GLN A 7 -53.29 -16.41 10.68
N ASP A 8 -53.72 -16.31 9.43
CA ASP A 8 -53.22 -17.02 8.24
C ASP A 8 -51.89 -16.43 7.71
N PRO A 9 -50.79 -17.20 7.55
CA PRO A 9 -49.47 -16.69 7.17
C PRO A 9 -49.21 -16.67 5.66
N ARG A 10 -50.17 -16.22 4.83
CA ARG A 10 -49.99 -16.11 3.37
C ARG A 10 -50.48 -14.80 2.76
N ARG A 11 -49.95 -13.67 3.24
CA ARG A 11 -49.98 -12.41 2.47
C ARG A 11 -48.60 -12.10 1.91
N VAL A 12 -48.46 -12.39 0.62
CA VAL A 12 -47.35 -11.94 -0.23
C VAL A 12 -47.50 -10.42 -0.39
N ALA A 13 -46.47 -9.67 -0.02
CA ALA A 13 -46.42 -8.23 -0.21
C ALA A 13 -46.16 -7.91 -1.69
N GLU A 14 -47.02 -7.06 -2.25
CA GLU A 14 -46.93 -6.52 -3.60
C GLU A 14 -45.84 -5.41 -3.65
N PRO A 15 -44.98 -5.36 -4.67
CA PRO A 15 -43.95 -4.33 -4.77
C PRO A 15 -44.53 -2.96 -5.18
N PRO A 16 -43.98 -1.84 -4.68
CA PRO A 16 -44.44 -0.51 -5.06
C PRO A 16 -44.06 -0.14 -6.52
N PRO A 17 -44.84 0.75 -7.16
CA PRO A 17 -44.59 1.17 -8.53
C PRO A 17 -43.33 2.05 -8.66
N PRO A 18 -42.67 2.06 -9.83
CA PRO A 18 -41.51 2.91 -10.08
C PRO A 18 -41.91 4.38 -10.24
N LEU A 19 -41.14 5.27 -9.61
CA LEU A 19 -41.29 6.72 -9.72
C LEU A 19 -40.69 7.23 -11.05
N ASP A 20 -41.49 8.02 -11.76
CA ASP A 20 -41.14 8.78 -12.96
C ASP A 20 -40.07 9.86 -12.68
N PRO A 21 -38.99 9.96 -13.47
CA PRO A 21 -38.09 11.09 -13.42
C PRO A 21 -38.53 12.17 -14.43
N GLY A 22 -39.41 13.06 -13.98
CA GLY A 22 -39.86 14.22 -14.75
C GLY A 22 -39.33 15.53 -14.20
N LEU A 23 -38.41 16.15 -14.96
CA LEU A 23 -38.26 17.59 -15.17
C LEU A 23 -38.02 18.51 -13.95
N LEU A 24 -36.79 19.05 -13.83
CA LEU A 24 -36.61 20.49 -13.66
C LEU A 24 -35.38 20.97 -14.44
N LEU A 25 -35.70 21.69 -15.52
CA LEU A 25 -34.86 22.69 -16.19
C LEU A 25 -34.61 23.87 -15.24
N GLY A 26 -33.39 24.41 -15.29
CA GLY A 26 -33.02 25.63 -14.58
C GLY A 26 -31.66 26.14 -15.07
N GLU A 27 -31.65 26.75 -16.25
CA GLU A 27 -30.57 27.57 -16.76
C GLU A 27 -30.28 28.76 -15.83
N ALA A 28 -29.00 29.01 -15.56
CA ALA A 28 -28.47 30.33 -15.20
C ALA A 28 -26.99 30.39 -15.57
N GLU A 29 -26.79 30.73 -16.84
CA GLU A 29 -25.61 31.34 -17.44
C GLU A 29 -25.25 32.64 -16.71
N LEU A 30 -23.97 32.85 -16.32
CA LEU A 30 -23.28 34.16 -16.40
C LEU A 30 -21.86 34.15 -15.79
N LEU A 31 -20.93 34.65 -16.61
CA LEU A 31 -19.65 35.33 -16.30
C LEU A 31 -18.37 34.50 -16.21
N ALA A 32 -17.79 34.29 -17.40
CA ALA A 32 -16.36 34.23 -17.60
C ALA A 32 -15.74 35.65 -17.57
N ALA A 33 -14.55 35.78 -16.96
CA ALA A 33 -13.66 36.92 -17.16
C ALA A 33 -12.21 36.42 -17.36
N PRO A 34 -11.42 37.08 -18.24
CA PRO A 34 -10.16 36.57 -18.80
C PRO A 34 -8.90 36.93 -17.97
N PRO A 35 -7.74 36.31 -18.26
CA PRO A 35 -6.47 36.66 -17.64
C PRO A 35 -5.81 37.85 -18.35
N PRO A 36 -5.03 38.71 -17.65
CA PRO A 36 -4.12 39.61 -18.33
C PRO A 36 -2.80 38.91 -18.62
N ALA A 37 -2.48 38.80 -19.91
CA ALA A 37 -1.13 38.78 -20.42
C ALA A 37 -0.74 40.22 -20.81
N ASP A 38 0.51 40.60 -20.54
CA ASP A 38 1.40 41.45 -21.34
C ASP A 38 2.49 41.97 -20.40
N ALA A 39 3.77 41.63 -20.57
CA ALA A 39 4.68 41.86 -21.69
C ALA A 39 5.67 42.99 -21.34
N ASN A 40 6.91 42.72 -21.74
CA ASN A 40 7.90 43.64 -22.26
C ASN A 40 9.05 44.19 -21.37
N THR A 41 10.21 43.57 -21.61
CA THR A 41 11.32 44.13 -22.43
C THR A 41 12.38 45.02 -21.78
N ALA A 42 13.61 44.76 -22.25
CA ALA A 42 14.77 45.65 -22.36
C ALA A 42 15.67 45.69 -21.10
N GLN A 43 17.00 45.76 -21.16
CA GLN A 43 17.98 45.85 -22.25
C GLN A 43 19.36 45.70 -21.57
N SER A 44 20.22 44.81 -22.06
CA SER A 44 21.50 45.10 -22.73
C SER A 44 22.59 45.82 -21.91
N GLY A 45 23.77 45.19 -21.85
CA GLY A 45 25.05 45.83 -21.55
C GLY A 45 26.23 44.88 -21.83
N PRO A 46 27.29 45.27 -22.58
CA PRO A 46 28.20 44.33 -23.26
C PRO A 46 29.67 44.36 -22.76
N THR A 47 30.54 43.59 -23.44
CA THR A 47 32.01 43.79 -23.62
C THR A 47 32.88 43.20 -22.48
N GLU A 48 33.99 42.45 -22.65
CA GLU A 48 35.00 42.20 -23.70
C GLU A 48 35.70 40.81 -23.44
N PRO A 49 36.51 40.28 -24.37
CA PRO A 49 37.10 38.94 -24.36
C PRO A 49 38.56 38.91 -23.90
N ASP A 50 39.08 37.75 -23.51
CA ASP A 50 40.52 37.49 -23.63
C ASP A 50 40.90 36.00 -23.72
N ALA A 51 42.01 35.77 -24.43
CA ALA A 51 42.90 34.60 -24.48
C ALA A 51 42.30 33.21 -24.83
N ALA A 52 42.45 32.68 -26.06
CA ALA A 52 43.67 32.07 -26.61
C ALA A 52 44.21 30.86 -25.83
N HIS A 53 43.89 29.63 -26.29
CA HIS A 53 44.84 28.55 -26.60
C HIS A 53 44.11 27.26 -27.06
N PRO A 54 44.44 26.68 -28.24
CA PRO A 54 43.91 25.40 -28.67
C PRO A 54 44.85 24.22 -28.33
N PRO A 55 44.36 23.11 -27.76
CA PRO A 55 45.09 21.85 -27.79
C PRO A 55 44.69 20.98 -28.99
N VAL A 56 45.63 20.91 -29.94
CA VAL A 56 46.10 19.73 -30.69
C VAL A 56 45.11 18.56 -30.86
N ARG A 57 44.58 18.41 -32.08
CA ARG A 57 43.94 17.18 -32.59
C ARG A 57 45.00 16.12 -32.88
N SER A 58 45.07 15.09 -32.05
CA SER A 58 45.75 13.83 -32.35
C SER A 58 44.86 12.94 -33.23
N GLY A 59 45.19 12.83 -34.51
CA GLY A 59 44.57 11.87 -35.43
C GLY A 59 45.11 10.45 -35.21
N PRO A 60 44.30 9.39 -35.45
CA PRO A 60 44.76 8.01 -35.37
C PRO A 60 45.66 7.67 -36.58
N VAL A 61 46.88 7.24 -36.28
CA VAL A 61 47.83 6.67 -37.24
C VAL A 61 47.30 5.31 -37.72
N THR A 62 46.87 5.23 -38.97
CA THR A 62 46.58 3.97 -39.67
C THR A 62 47.89 3.29 -40.05
N VAL A 63 48.35 2.35 -39.22
CA VAL A 63 49.41 1.42 -39.60
C VAL A 63 48.81 0.39 -40.57
N VAL A 64 49.09 0.57 -41.87
CA VAL A 64 48.81 -0.43 -42.90
C VAL A 64 49.78 -1.60 -42.72
N ALA A 65 49.36 -2.63 -41.99
CA ALA A 65 50.06 -3.90 -41.95
C ALA A 65 49.95 -4.58 -43.33
N LYS A 66 51.07 -4.65 -44.03
CA LYS A 66 51.23 -5.40 -45.28
C LYS A 66 51.15 -6.90 -44.96
N VAL A 67 49.99 -7.51 -45.20
CA VAL A 67 49.77 -8.94 -45.02
C VAL A 67 50.44 -9.69 -46.17
N GLU A 68 51.48 -10.46 -45.87
CA GLU A 68 52.07 -11.42 -46.79
C GLU A 68 51.04 -12.52 -47.15
N PRO A 69 50.98 -12.98 -48.42
CA PRO A 69 50.06 -14.03 -48.82
C PRO A 69 50.43 -15.34 -48.12
N SER A 70 49.51 -15.87 -47.30
CA SER A 70 49.71 -17.12 -46.59
C SER A 70 50.00 -18.26 -47.57
N SER A 71 51.16 -18.91 -47.42
CA SER A 71 51.51 -20.12 -48.14
C SER A 71 50.43 -21.19 -47.95
N ALA A 72 50.13 -21.95 -49.01
CA ALA A 72 49.12 -23.02 -48.98
C ALA A 72 49.36 -24.07 -47.85
N ALA A 73 50.60 -24.17 -47.37
CA ALA A 73 50.97 -25.00 -46.23
C ALA A 73 50.40 -24.49 -44.89
N ASP A 74 50.32 -23.18 -44.69
CA ASP A 74 49.78 -22.56 -43.47
C ASP A 74 48.25 -22.61 -43.43
N GLU A 75 47.60 -22.49 -44.60
CA GLU A 75 46.16 -22.70 -44.70
C GLU A 75 45.76 -24.15 -44.38
N ALA A 76 46.56 -25.13 -44.82
CA ALA A 76 46.35 -26.54 -44.49
C ALA A 76 46.53 -26.84 -42.99
N ARG A 77 47.50 -26.21 -42.31
CA ARG A 77 47.66 -26.33 -40.85
C ARG A 77 46.52 -25.66 -40.08
N ARG A 78 46.05 -24.49 -40.54
CA ARG A 78 44.92 -23.76 -39.92
C ARG A 78 43.62 -24.55 -40.03
N ARG A 79 43.35 -25.19 -41.17
CA ARG A 79 42.19 -26.09 -41.35
C ARG A 79 42.22 -27.28 -40.41
N ARG A 80 43.39 -27.91 -40.20
CA ARG A 80 43.54 -29.03 -39.25
C ARG A 80 43.32 -28.61 -37.79
N ARG A 81 43.76 -27.41 -37.41
CA ARG A 81 43.52 -26.86 -36.05
C ARG A 81 42.05 -26.52 -35.82
N LEU A 82 41.39 -25.90 -36.79
CA LEU A 82 39.97 -25.52 -36.68
C LEU A 82 39.05 -26.75 -36.66
N ALA A 83 39.37 -27.80 -37.42
CA ALA A 83 38.57 -29.04 -37.46
C ALA A 83 38.52 -29.81 -36.12
N ARG A 84 39.44 -29.54 -35.17
CA ARG A 84 39.47 -30.16 -33.84
C ARG A 84 38.55 -29.48 -32.81
N THR A 85 37.99 -28.32 -33.12
CA THR A 85 37.14 -27.55 -32.20
C THR A 85 35.72 -27.43 -32.75
N LEU A 86 34.70 -27.51 -31.88
CA LEU A 86 33.30 -27.36 -32.29
C LEU A 86 33.05 -26.01 -33.01
N GLY A 87 33.64 -24.93 -32.50
CA GLY A 87 33.59 -23.62 -33.15
C GLY A 87 34.31 -23.56 -34.51
N GLY A 88 35.45 -24.25 -34.65
CA GLY A 88 36.20 -24.27 -35.92
C GLY A 88 35.56 -25.14 -37.00
N GLN A 89 34.82 -26.20 -36.62
CA GLN A 89 33.98 -26.97 -37.55
C GLN A 89 32.81 -26.12 -38.08
N PHE A 90 32.20 -25.29 -37.24
CA PHE A 90 31.14 -24.37 -37.65
C PHE A 90 31.65 -23.31 -38.66
N VAL A 91 32.84 -22.76 -38.44
CA VAL A 91 33.47 -21.80 -39.36
C VAL A 91 33.75 -22.45 -40.72
N LEU A 92 34.26 -23.68 -40.74
CA LEU A 92 34.51 -24.41 -42.00
C LEU A 92 33.20 -24.78 -42.73
N PHE A 93 32.15 -25.15 -42.00
CA PHE A 93 30.81 -25.37 -42.55
C PHE A 93 30.24 -24.10 -43.17
N TRP A 94 30.32 -22.96 -42.47
CA TRP A 94 29.85 -21.65 -42.94
C TRP A 94 30.60 -21.19 -44.20
N GLN A 95 31.92 -21.39 -44.23
CA GLN A 95 32.76 -21.05 -45.38
C GLN A 95 32.46 -21.91 -46.62
N ARG A 96 31.98 -23.15 -46.45
CA ARG A 96 31.68 -24.06 -47.57
C ARG A 96 30.33 -23.80 -48.24
N GLN A 97 29.45 -22.98 -47.65
CA GLN A 97 28.14 -22.69 -48.23
C GLN A 97 28.14 -21.59 -49.29
N SER A 98 27.29 -21.77 -50.31
CA SER A 98 27.08 -20.79 -51.39
C SER A 98 26.47 -19.50 -50.85
N ARG A 99 26.74 -18.37 -51.52
CA ARG A 99 26.31 -17.03 -51.06
C ARG A 99 24.81 -16.95 -50.78
N LEU A 100 23.97 -17.60 -51.60
CA LEU A 100 22.52 -17.68 -51.42
C LEU A 100 22.10 -18.43 -50.14
N ARG A 101 22.78 -19.53 -49.80
CA ARG A 101 22.48 -20.31 -48.58
C ARG A 101 22.90 -19.59 -47.31
N ARG A 102 23.98 -18.80 -47.34
CA ARG A 102 24.41 -18.00 -46.18
C ARG A 102 23.39 -16.94 -45.79
N ILE A 103 22.76 -16.28 -46.77
CA ILE A 103 21.70 -15.31 -46.52
C ILE A 103 20.48 -16.01 -45.88
N GLY A 104 20.12 -17.21 -46.36
CA GLY A 104 19.03 -18.00 -45.79
C GLY A 104 19.26 -18.47 -44.34
N TYR A 105 20.48 -18.86 -43.98
CA TYR A 105 20.78 -19.22 -42.59
C TYR A 105 20.88 -18.00 -41.67
N ALA A 106 21.39 -16.87 -42.17
CA ALA A 106 21.46 -15.62 -41.41
C ALA A 106 20.06 -15.04 -41.12
N SER A 107 19.13 -15.15 -42.06
CA SER A 107 17.75 -14.72 -41.83
C SER A 107 17.02 -15.62 -40.84
N LEU A 108 17.24 -16.94 -40.91
CA LEU A 108 16.60 -17.89 -40.01
C LEU A 108 17.12 -17.78 -38.57
N THR A 109 18.44 -17.59 -38.40
CA THR A 109 19.02 -17.31 -37.07
C THR A 109 18.57 -15.97 -36.52
N GLY A 110 18.48 -14.93 -37.35
CA GLY A 110 17.90 -13.64 -36.96
C GLY A 110 16.45 -13.76 -36.50
N LEU A 111 15.62 -14.53 -37.21
CA LEU A 111 14.22 -14.76 -36.85
C LEU A 111 14.09 -15.50 -35.52
N VAL A 112 14.88 -16.56 -35.30
CA VAL A 112 14.85 -17.33 -34.04
C VAL A 112 15.28 -16.46 -32.86
N LEU A 113 16.30 -15.62 -33.04
CA LEU A 113 16.77 -14.72 -31.99
C LEU A 113 15.72 -13.64 -31.68
N LEU A 114 15.03 -13.14 -32.70
CA LEU A 114 13.95 -12.16 -32.53
C LEU A 114 12.73 -12.79 -31.84
N VAL A 115 12.34 -14.02 -32.20
CA VAL A 115 11.28 -14.77 -31.51
C VAL A 115 11.66 -15.08 -30.06
N ALA A 116 12.93 -15.40 -29.79
CA ALA A 116 13.42 -15.62 -28.42
C ALA A 116 13.38 -14.33 -27.59
N VAL A 117 13.79 -13.19 -28.16
CA VAL A 117 13.71 -11.88 -27.49
C VAL A 117 12.26 -11.46 -27.24
N VAL A 118 11.37 -11.63 -28.21
CA VAL A 118 9.93 -11.36 -28.05
C VAL A 118 9.31 -12.32 -27.03
N GLY A 119 9.71 -13.59 -27.02
CA GLY A 119 9.26 -14.57 -26.03
C GLY A 119 9.73 -14.26 -24.62
N VAL A 120 10.97 -13.79 -24.45
CA VAL A 120 11.48 -13.32 -23.15
C VAL A 120 10.75 -12.05 -22.73
N LEU A 121 10.53 -11.09 -23.63
CA LEU A 121 9.78 -9.87 -23.36
C LEU A 121 8.29 -10.12 -23.06
N SER A 122 7.69 -11.19 -23.59
CA SER A 122 6.28 -11.52 -23.32
C SER A 122 6.07 -12.29 -22.02
N VAL A 123 7.08 -13.04 -21.55
CA VAL A 123 7.03 -13.71 -20.23
C VAL A 123 7.39 -12.73 -19.11
N VAL A 124 8.22 -11.72 -19.38
CA VAL A 124 8.48 -10.62 -18.44
C VAL A 124 7.33 -9.62 -18.52
N SER A 125 6.29 -9.85 -17.72
CA SER A 125 5.23 -8.85 -17.51
C SER A 125 5.84 -7.51 -17.05
N PRO A 126 5.38 -6.37 -17.56
CA PRO A 126 5.93 -5.04 -17.25
C PRO A 126 5.74 -4.59 -15.80
N THR A 127 5.15 -5.41 -14.93
CA THR A 127 5.00 -5.15 -13.49
C THR A 127 6.31 -5.22 -12.70
N THR A 128 7.40 -5.74 -13.26
CA THR A 128 8.67 -5.91 -12.51
C THR A 128 9.66 -4.77 -12.69
N LEU A 129 9.46 -3.88 -13.67
CA LEU A 129 10.20 -2.63 -13.80
C LEU A 129 9.31 -1.49 -13.33
N GLY A 130 9.20 -1.37 -11.99
CA GLY A 130 8.47 -0.29 -11.34
C GLY A 130 9.12 1.06 -11.61
N LEU A 131 8.83 1.65 -12.76
CA LEU A 131 8.84 3.10 -12.86
C LEU A 131 7.88 3.61 -11.78
N PRO A 132 8.31 4.47 -10.87
CA PRO A 132 7.45 4.96 -9.80
C PRO A 132 6.23 5.59 -10.47
N GLY A 133 5.05 5.01 -10.22
CA GLY A 133 3.77 5.54 -10.69
C GLY A 133 3.55 6.95 -10.14
N ARG A 134 2.45 7.61 -10.47
CA ARG A 134 2.18 8.92 -9.84
C ARG A 134 2.00 8.73 -8.33
N GLU A 135 2.60 9.60 -7.54
CA GLU A 135 2.44 9.59 -6.08
C GLU A 135 0.95 9.61 -5.68
N PRO A 136 0.51 8.67 -4.82
CA PRO A 136 -0.83 8.69 -4.26
C PRO A 136 -1.07 9.94 -3.42
N SER A 137 -2.09 10.71 -3.77
CA SER A 137 -2.55 11.91 -3.04
C SER A 137 -3.97 11.73 -2.49
N LYS A 138 -4.63 10.61 -2.77
CA LYS A 138 -6.00 10.35 -2.36
C LYS A 138 -6.05 9.12 -1.48
N LEU A 139 -6.84 9.19 -0.41
CA LEU A 139 -7.23 8.03 0.39
C LEU A 139 -8.66 7.63 0.07
N GLY A 140 -8.89 6.33 0.03
CA GLY A 140 -10.20 5.74 -0.20
C GLY A 140 -10.36 4.46 0.59
N LEU A 141 -11.27 3.61 0.13
CA LEU A 141 -11.48 2.27 0.70
C LEU A 141 -10.34 1.30 0.33
N GLU A 142 -9.70 1.53 -0.83
CA GLU A 142 -8.54 0.74 -1.24
C GLU A 142 -7.29 1.16 -0.45
N PRO A 143 -6.53 0.20 0.10
CA PRO A 143 -5.33 0.51 0.86
C PRO A 143 -4.22 1.07 -0.04
N VAL A 144 -3.62 2.18 0.41
CA VAL A 144 -2.41 2.75 -0.18
C VAL A 144 -1.20 2.08 0.47
N THR A 145 -0.60 1.12 -0.23
CA THR A 145 0.53 0.31 0.25
C THR A 145 1.88 1.01 0.12
N ASP A 146 1.92 2.17 -0.55
CA ASP A 146 3.12 2.98 -0.70
C ASP A 146 3.60 3.54 0.66
N SER A 147 4.90 3.80 0.75
CA SER A 147 5.52 4.42 1.92
C SER A 147 5.90 5.87 1.66
N PHE A 148 5.66 6.73 2.65
CA PHE A 148 5.86 8.18 2.61
C PHE A 148 6.68 8.63 3.82
N GLY A 149 7.46 9.70 3.68
CA GLY A 149 8.27 10.30 4.74
C GLY A 149 9.73 10.47 4.34
N LEU A 150 10.66 10.36 5.28
CA LEU A 150 12.10 10.54 5.04
C LEU A 150 12.91 9.34 5.52
N GLY A 151 13.88 8.87 4.73
CA GLY A 151 14.83 7.84 5.16
C GLY A 151 14.82 6.58 4.29
N LYS A 152 15.33 5.49 4.85
CA LYS A 152 15.46 4.20 4.15
C LYS A 152 14.09 3.54 3.99
N ASP A 153 13.89 2.84 2.88
CA ASP A 153 12.66 2.07 2.58
C ASP A 153 11.38 2.94 2.45
N VAL A 154 11.57 4.24 2.18
CA VAL A 154 10.52 5.18 1.79
C VAL A 154 10.45 5.25 0.26
N ARG A 155 9.25 5.08 -0.31
CA ARG A 155 9.01 5.20 -1.75
C ARG A 155 8.87 6.66 -2.18
N TRP A 156 8.12 7.45 -1.42
CA TRP A 156 7.82 8.85 -1.69
C TRP A 156 8.43 9.76 -0.62
N THR A 157 9.48 10.48 -0.99
CA THR A 157 10.24 11.30 -0.04
C THR A 157 9.51 12.60 0.29
N HIS A 158 9.20 12.77 1.57
CA HIS A 158 8.61 13.95 2.18
C HIS A 158 9.35 14.25 3.48
N ALA A 159 10.07 15.37 3.51
CA ALA A 159 10.81 15.75 4.71
C ALA A 159 9.87 16.32 5.78
N ASP A 160 8.98 17.22 5.35
CA ASP A 160 8.11 18.05 6.19
C ASP A 160 6.78 17.37 6.45
N ASP A 161 5.96 17.23 5.42
CA ASP A 161 4.59 16.78 5.58
C ASP A 161 4.13 15.83 4.48
N LYS A 162 3.00 15.15 4.74
CA LYS A 162 2.29 14.38 3.73
C LYS A 162 0.79 14.53 3.91
N ALA A 163 0.15 15.16 2.92
CA ALA A 163 -1.30 15.27 2.83
C ALA A 163 -1.94 14.19 1.95
N PHE A 164 -3.16 13.82 2.34
CA PHE A 164 -4.07 12.99 1.57
C PHE A 164 -5.47 13.57 1.55
N ASP A 165 -6.07 13.58 0.37
CA ASP A 165 -7.44 14.00 0.15
C ASP A 165 -8.38 12.79 0.12
N PHE A 166 -9.54 12.89 0.78
CA PHE A 166 -10.56 11.85 0.69
C PHE A 166 -11.96 12.44 0.74
N ARG A 167 -12.91 11.74 0.11
CA ARG A 167 -14.33 12.10 0.18
C ARG A 167 -15.04 11.21 1.16
N PHE A 168 -15.68 11.81 2.15
CA PHE A 168 -16.49 11.10 3.11
C PHE A 168 -17.95 11.07 2.63
N MET A 169 -18.34 9.97 2.00
CA MET A 169 -19.69 9.73 1.49
C MET A 169 -20.38 8.69 2.39
N SER A 170 -21.25 9.15 3.28
CA SER A 170 -22.09 8.27 4.10
C SER A 170 -23.54 8.77 4.10
N PRO A 171 -24.53 7.90 3.83
CA PRO A 171 -25.94 8.28 3.89
C PRO A 171 -26.40 8.58 5.32
N THR A 172 -25.81 7.90 6.32
CA THR A 172 -26.12 8.04 7.74
C THR A 172 -24.97 8.67 8.51
N ARG A 173 -25.16 8.97 9.80
CA ARG A 173 -24.03 9.29 10.69
C ARG A 173 -23.04 8.11 10.68
N ALA A 174 -21.77 8.40 10.43
CA ALA A 174 -20.71 7.41 10.39
C ALA A 174 -19.43 7.97 11.01
N VAL A 175 -18.59 7.08 11.52
CA VAL A 175 -17.22 7.35 11.99
C VAL A 175 -16.29 6.84 10.90
N ALA A 176 -15.25 7.62 10.59
CA ALA A 176 -14.15 7.13 9.76
C ALA A 176 -12.99 6.73 10.67
N VAL A 177 -12.41 5.56 10.41
CA VAL A 177 -11.20 5.07 11.08
C VAL A 177 -10.09 5.02 10.04
N LEU A 178 -9.00 5.73 10.32
CA LEU A 178 -7.77 5.64 9.57
C LEU A 178 -6.94 4.50 10.15
N HIS A 179 -6.62 3.52 9.32
CA HIS A 179 -5.61 2.52 9.62
C HIS A 179 -4.33 2.88 8.89
N TYR A 180 -3.20 2.80 9.57
CA TYR A 180 -1.89 3.08 8.98
C TYR A 180 -0.79 2.38 9.77
N GLN A 181 0.41 2.35 9.21
CA GLN A 181 1.61 1.88 9.88
C GLN A 181 2.63 3.00 9.93
N ALA A 182 3.44 3.01 10.97
CA ALA A 182 4.46 4.03 11.15
C ALA A 182 5.74 3.44 11.77
N SER A 183 6.88 4.07 11.46
CA SER A 183 8.20 3.67 11.97
C SER A 183 9.19 4.81 11.90
N ASN A 184 10.23 4.70 12.72
CA ASN A 184 11.22 5.73 12.98
C ASN A 184 10.57 7.03 13.49
N ILE A 185 9.51 6.93 14.29
CA ILE A 185 8.86 8.11 14.87
C ILE A 185 9.31 8.26 16.31
N THR A 186 9.84 9.44 16.63
CA THR A 186 10.15 9.84 17.99
C THR A 186 8.95 10.52 18.65
N LYS A 187 9.04 10.74 19.96
CA LYS A 187 7.94 11.34 20.72
C LYS A 187 7.71 12.78 20.27
N ASP A 188 6.45 13.14 20.02
CA ASP A 188 6.01 14.48 19.62
C ASP A 188 6.65 14.96 18.28
N GLU A 189 6.95 14.02 17.37
CA GLU A 189 7.55 14.33 16.07
C GLU A 189 6.51 14.55 14.96
N VAL A 190 5.67 13.55 14.71
CA VAL A 190 4.69 13.59 13.61
C VAL A 190 3.30 13.85 14.19
N ASN A 191 2.71 15.00 13.86
CA ASN A 191 1.34 15.34 14.21
C ASN A 191 0.38 14.88 13.11
N LEU A 192 -0.73 14.27 13.51
CA LEU A 192 -1.81 13.93 12.60
C LEU A 192 -2.92 14.96 12.74
N SER A 193 -3.32 15.57 11.62
CA SER A 193 -4.42 16.55 11.59
C SER A 193 -5.44 16.22 10.51
N LEU A 194 -6.69 16.63 10.77
CA LEU A 194 -7.82 16.48 9.89
C LEU A 194 -8.45 17.85 9.66
N ASN A 195 -8.51 18.28 8.40
CA ASN A 195 -9.05 19.58 8.01
C ASN A 195 -8.44 20.76 8.80
N GLY A 196 -7.16 20.66 9.14
CA GLY A 196 -6.42 21.66 9.92
C GLY A 196 -6.58 21.54 11.44
N VAL A 197 -7.34 20.58 11.95
CA VAL A 197 -7.50 20.32 13.39
C VAL A 197 -6.62 19.15 13.81
N SER A 198 -5.79 19.36 14.82
CA SER A 198 -4.89 18.34 15.40
C SER A 198 -5.69 17.20 16.02
N LEU A 199 -5.44 15.97 15.59
CA LEU A 199 -5.98 14.75 16.19
C LEU A 199 -5.04 14.17 17.26
N GLY A 200 -3.75 14.50 17.19
CA GLY A 200 -2.73 14.11 18.15
C GLY A 200 -1.45 13.65 17.46
N TRP A 201 -0.46 13.26 18.28
CA TRP A 201 0.83 12.78 17.81
C TRP A 201 0.76 11.30 17.42
N VAL A 202 1.44 10.95 16.32
CA VAL A 202 1.66 9.56 15.95
C VAL A 202 2.49 8.88 17.06
N PRO A 203 2.08 7.70 17.56
CA PRO A 203 2.80 7.02 18.62
C PRO A 203 4.27 6.74 18.26
N PRO A 204 5.21 6.91 19.21
CA PRO A 204 6.62 6.65 18.96
C PRO A 204 6.90 5.15 18.82
N ASP A 205 8.05 4.85 18.21
CA ASP A 205 8.51 3.47 18.06
C ASP A 205 8.75 2.78 19.42
N THR A 206 8.16 1.59 19.57
CA THR A 206 8.46 0.58 20.59
C THR A 206 9.33 -0.55 20.03
N ALA A 207 9.74 -1.52 20.87
CA ALA A 207 10.61 -2.63 20.45
C ALA A 207 10.00 -3.57 19.38
N GLN A 208 8.71 -3.45 19.05
CA GLN A 208 7.99 -4.30 18.08
C GLN A 208 7.48 -3.52 16.85
N THR A 209 8.00 -2.31 16.58
CA THR A 209 7.33 -1.30 15.73
C THR A 209 7.23 -1.59 14.24
N ALA A 210 8.13 -2.39 13.65
CA ALA A 210 8.17 -2.51 12.19
C ALA A 210 6.88 -3.07 11.55
N GLU A 211 5.95 -3.61 12.36
CA GLU A 211 4.75 -4.27 11.87
C GLU A 211 3.43 -3.89 12.59
N ARG A 212 3.41 -2.88 13.46
CA ARG A 212 2.17 -2.52 14.15
C ARG A 212 1.22 -1.73 13.23
N GLU A 213 -0.03 -2.16 13.15
CA GLU A 213 -1.11 -1.36 12.57
C GLU A 213 -1.68 -0.43 13.64
N LEU A 214 -1.79 0.85 13.30
CA LEU A 214 -2.29 1.92 14.16
C LEU A 214 -3.68 2.33 13.66
N GLU A 215 -4.62 2.47 14.59
CA GLU A 215 -5.97 2.97 14.32
C GLU A 215 -6.12 4.38 14.88
N GLN A 216 -6.54 5.32 14.03
CA GLN A 216 -6.94 6.66 14.42
C GLN A 216 -8.40 6.89 14.02
N VAL A 217 -9.28 7.13 14.99
CA VAL A 217 -10.63 7.62 14.69
C VAL A 217 -10.59 9.07 14.27
N LEU A 218 -11.33 9.34 13.20
CA LEU A 218 -11.61 10.67 12.68
C LEU A 218 -12.95 11.13 13.28
N PRO A 219 -12.96 12.13 14.18
CA PRO A 219 -14.17 12.57 14.85
C PRO A 219 -15.25 13.00 13.85
N PRO A 220 -16.50 12.53 13.98
CA PRO A 220 -17.58 12.88 13.05
C PRO A 220 -17.83 14.39 12.91
N GLY A 221 -17.61 15.16 13.98
CA GLY A 221 -17.77 16.62 13.98
C GLY A 221 -16.71 17.36 13.16
N LEU A 222 -15.56 16.73 12.86
CA LEU A 222 -14.50 17.31 12.04
C LEU A 222 -14.59 16.89 10.56
N LEU A 223 -15.42 15.88 10.25
CA LEU A 223 -15.61 15.36 8.89
C LEU A 223 -16.62 16.20 8.10
N ARG A 224 -16.19 16.71 6.94
CA ARG A 224 -17.06 17.39 5.98
C ARG A 224 -17.73 16.35 5.08
N ARG A 225 -19.05 16.18 5.24
CA ARG A 225 -19.84 15.21 4.48
C ARG A 225 -19.98 15.64 3.02
N ASN A 226 -19.82 14.69 2.09
CA ASN A 226 -19.90 14.92 0.64
C ASN A 226 -18.92 15.97 0.09
N GLU A 227 -17.94 16.36 0.89
CA GLU A 227 -16.88 17.30 0.54
C GLU A 227 -15.51 16.61 0.62
N ASN A 228 -14.49 17.30 0.14
CA ASN A 228 -13.12 16.85 0.27
C ASN A 228 -12.62 17.12 1.70
N ASN A 229 -12.18 16.07 2.37
CA ASN A 229 -11.47 16.15 3.64
C ASN A 229 -9.98 15.97 3.38
N GLN A 230 -9.16 16.65 4.16
CA GLN A 230 -7.72 16.55 4.08
C GLN A 230 -7.18 15.97 5.38
N LEU A 231 -6.44 14.87 5.26
CA LEU A 231 -5.64 14.29 6.33
C LEU A 231 -4.19 14.69 6.10
N LEU A 232 -3.51 15.19 7.14
CA LEU A 232 -2.14 15.68 7.06
C LEU A 232 -1.30 15.03 8.16
N PHE A 233 -0.20 14.41 7.76
CA PHE A 233 0.89 14.03 8.66
C PHE A 233 1.97 15.10 8.56
N ASP A 234 2.21 15.81 9.65
CA ASP A 234 3.09 16.98 9.72
C ASP A 234 4.25 16.67 10.67
N ASN A 235 5.50 16.67 10.18
CA ASN A 235 6.68 16.41 10.99
C ASN A 235 7.19 17.72 11.60
N ALA A 236 6.89 17.95 12.88
CA ALA A 236 7.27 19.16 13.59
C ALA A 236 8.80 19.32 13.80
N LEU A 237 9.59 18.27 13.58
CA LEU A 237 11.05 18.29 13.73
C LEU A 237 11.78 18.51 12.40
N ASN A 238 11.09 18.36 11.26
CA ASN A 238 11.67 18.45 9.94
C ASN A 238 10.85 19.42 9.06
N PRO A 239 11.44 20.44 8.42
CA PRO A 239 12.75 21.05 8.65
C PRO A 239 12.79 21.91 9.95
N PRO A 240 13.97 22.17 10.55
CA PRO A 240 15.33 22.03 9.99
C PRO A 240 16.01 20.67 10.23
N GLY A 241 15.34 19.72 10.90
CA GLY A 241 15.85 18.37 11.10
C GLY A 241 16.00 17.58 9.79
N ARG A 242 16.54 16.36 9.93
CA ARG A 242 16.58 15.33 8.88
C ARG A 242 16.32 13.95 9.47
N GLU A 243 15.48 13.91 10.50
CA GLU A 243 15.15 12.67 11.19
C GLU A 243 14.33 11.80 10.24
N SER A 244 14.69 10.52 10.16
CA SER A 244 13.95 9.61 9.29
C SER A 244 12.61 9.32 9.93
N TRP A 245 11.52 9.42 9.17
CA TRP A 245 10.18 9.04 9.60
C TRP A 245 9.46 8.36 8.44
N ARG A 246 8.55 7.44 8.73
CA ARG A 246 7.85 6.71 7.68
C ARG A 246 6.43 6.36 8.07
N ILE A 247 5.50 6.58 7.16
CA ILE A 247 4.11 6.10 7.21
C ILE A 247 3.80 5.26 5.97
N TRP A 248 3.00 4.20 6.09
CA TRP A 248 2.62 3.34 4.96
C TRP A 248 1.34 2.53 5.25
N ASN A 249 0.86 1.78 4.26
CA ASN A 249 -0.33 0.92 4.36
C ASN A 249 -1.57 1.67 4.88
N LEU A 250 -1.82 2.86 4.35
CA LEU A 250 -2.94 3.70 4.79
C LEU A 250 -4.26 3.22 4.18
N ARG A 251 -5.31 3.07 4.99
CA ARG A 251 -6.68 2.81 4.50
C ARG A 251 -7.71 3.53 5.37
N LEU A 252 -8.83 3.92 4.75
CA LEU A 252 -9.99 4.46 5.47
C LEU A 252 -11.09 3.41 5.56
N GLU A 253 -11.52 3.14 6.79
CA GLU A 253 -12.72 2.36 7.09
C GLU A 253 -13.84 3.32 7.48
N VAL A 254 -15.03 3.16 6.88
CA VAL A 254 -16.22 3.95 7.23
C VAL A 254 -17.19 3.05 7.97
N ILE A 255 -17.45 3.36 9.24
CA ILE A 255 -18.31 2.57 10.11
C ILE A 255 -19.60 3.36 10.35
N PRO A 256 -20.76 2.86 9.92
CA PRO A 256 -22.03 3.51 10.23
C PRO A 256 -22.27 3.48 11.74
N VAL A 257 -22.65 4.62 12.28
CA VAL A 257 -22.96 4.80 13.69
C VAL A 257 -24.47 4.63 13.89
N PRO A 258 -24.93 3.99 14.98
CA PRO A 258 -26.35 3.91 15.27
C PRO A 258 -26.99 5.30 15.42
N GLU A 259 -28.12 5.52 14.76
CA GLU A 259 -28.92 6.75 14.90
C GLU A 259 -29.95 6.59 16.03
N LEU A 260 -29.44 6.48 17.25
CA LEU A 260 -30.25 6.32 18.47
C LEU A 260 -30.20 7.59 19.34
N PRO A 261 -31.23 7.83 20.19
CA PRO A 261 -31.16 8.89 21.20
C PRO A 261 -29.96 8.74 22.14
N PRO A 262 -29.39 9.84 22.68
CA PRO A 262 -28.19 9.80 23.53
C PRO A 262 -28.26 8.79 24.69
N ASP A 263 -29.41 8.71 25.38
CA ASP A 263 -29.59 7.77 26.49
C ASP A 263 -29.50 6.30 26.05
N GLN A 264 -29.99 6.00 24.84
CA GLN A 264 -29.95 4.65 24.27
C GLN A 264 -28.54 4.31 23.76
N LEU A 265 -27.82 5.29 23.19
CA LEU A 265 -26.41 5.13 22.83
C LEU A 265 -25.56 4.81 24.05
N LEU A 266 -25.76 5.56 25.15
CA LEU A 266 -25.05 5.33 26.40
C LEU A 266 -25.38 3.96 27.01
N ALA A 267 -26.66 3.56 27.00
CA ALA A 267 -27.06 2.24 27.46
C ALA A 267 -26.45 1.11 26.62
N SER A 268 -26.47 1.25 25.30
CA SER A 268 -25.87 0.29 24.36
C SER A 268 -24.36 0.16 24.57
N ALA A 269 -23.66 1.30 24.73
CA ALA A 269 -22.23 1.31 25.02
C ALA A 269 -21.91 0.60 26.35
N ARG A 270 -22.72 0.81 27.40
CA ARG A 270 -22.54 0.13 28.70
C ARG A 270 -22.73 -1.38 28.60
N GLU A 271 -23.71 -1.86 27.83
CA GLU A 271 -23.89 -3.29 27.61
C GLU A 271 -22.70 -3.91 26.85
N ALA A 272 -22.19 -3.21 25.82
CA ALA A 272 -20.98 -3.64 25.11
C ALA A 272 -19.75 -3.67 26.03
N VAL A 273 -19.56 -2.67 26.89
CA VAL A 273 -18.50 -2.66 27.92
C VAL A 273 -18.62 -3.84 28.87
N LYS A 274 -19.83 -4.14 29.35
CA LYS A 274 -20.09 -5.28 30.23
C LYS A 274 -19.79 -6.62 29.55
N ALA A 275 -20.16 -6.76 28.28
CA ALA A 275 -19.82 -7.94 27.48
C ALA A 275 -18.31 -8.07 27.28
N GLY A 276 -17.64 -6.96 26.92
CA GLY A 276 -16.19 -6.90 26.75
C GLY A 276 -15.43 -7.25 28.04
N ALA A 277 -15.87 -6.74 29.18
CA ALA A 277 -15.32 -7.08 30.49
C ALA A 277 -15.43 -8.59 30.79
N ARG A 278 -16.60 -9.19 30.52
CA ARG A 278 -16.80 -10.63 30.70
C ARG A 278 -15.88 -11.46 29.81
N PHE A 279 -15.70 -11.09 28.54
CA PHE A 279 -14.77 -11.78 27.65
C PHE A 279 -13.32 -11.61 28.11
N TYR A 280 -12.95 -10.42 28.60
CA TYR A 280 -11.60 -10.15 29.10
C TYR A 280 -11.27 -10.93 30.38
N GLU A 281 -12.23 -11.09 31.29
CA GLU A 281 -12.11 -11.96 32.46
C GLU A 281 -11.88 -13.42 32.07
N LEU A 282 -12.53 -13.87 30.99
CA LEU A 282 -12.43 -15.22 30.47
C LEU A 282 -11.36 -15.38 29.38
N ARG A 283 -10.45 -14.42 29.21
CA ARG A 283 -9.47 -14.38 28.10
C ARG A 283 -8.56 -15.61 28.03
N ASP A 284 -8.30 -16.25 29.17
CA ASP A 284 -7.45 -17.45 29.26
C ASP A 284 -8.22 -18.76 29.04
N VAL A 285 -9.56 -18.71 28.96
CA VAL A 285 -10.43 -19.89 28.81
C VAL A 285 -10.67 -20.24 27.34
N GLY A 286 -10.98 -19.23 26.52
CA GLY A 286 -11.23 -19.37 25.09
C GLY A 286 -10.20 -18.58 24.31
N ALA A 287 -9.65 -19.17 23.24
CA ALA A 287 -8.59 -18.55 22.45
C ALA A 287 -9.05 -17.21 21.83
N GLU A 288 -10.32 -17.14 21.42
CA GLU A 288 -10.95 -15.97 20.82
C GLU A 288 -11.40 -14.91 21.85
N ASN A 289 -11.40 -15.21 23.15
CA ASN A 289 -12.02 -14.34 24.14
C ASN A 289 -11.33 -12.98 24.26
N LEU A 290 -10.00 -12.93 24.14
CA LEU A 290 -9.28 -11.66 24.14
C LEU A 290 -9.67 -10.78 22.93
N PHE A 291 -9.79 -11.40 21.75
CA PHE A 291 -10.22 -10.70 20.54
C PHE A 291 -11.68 -10.25 20.63
N ASN A 292 -12.57 -11.10 21.16
CA ASN A 292 -13.97 -10.73 21.40
C ASN A 292 -14.07 -9.57 22.39
N ALA A 293 -13.27 -9.56 23.46
CA ALA A 293 -13.22 -8.45 24.40
C ALA A 293 -12.88 -7.14 23.69
N TRP A 294 -11.80 -7.14 22.89
CA TRP A 294 -11.41 -5.99 22.07
C TRP A 294 -12.55 -5.52 21.17
N ARG A 295 -13.22 -6.44 20.47
CA ARG A 295 -14.34 -6.13 19.56
C ARG A 295 -15.50 -5.46 20.27
N GLU A 296 -15.90 -5.97 21.44
CA GLU A 296 -16.99 -5.37 22.23
C GLU A 296 -16.61 -3.97 22.75
N TYR A 297 -15.38 -3.77 23.24
CA TYR A 297 -14.91 -2.44 23.65
C TYR A 297 -14.83 -1.47 22.46
N ARG A 298 -14.34 -1.92 21.29
CA ARG A 298 -14.33 -1.13 20.06
C ARG A 298 -15.74 -0.73 19.64
N SER A 299 -16.71 -1.64 19.73
CA SER A 299 -18.13 -1.33 19.48
C SER A 299 -18.68 -0.28 20.45
N ALA A 300 -18.37 -0.39 21.74
CA ALA A 300 -18.74 0.60 22.74
C ALA A 300 -18.15 1.98 22.40
N TRP A 301 -16.87 2.03 22.03
CA TRP A 301 -16.19 3.26 21.65
C TRP A 301 -16.84 3.94 20.44
N ILE A 302 -17.07 3.19 19.34
CA ILE A 302 -17.74 3.71 18.15
C ILE A 302 -19.15 4.22 18.48
N THR A 303 -19.85 3.55 19.40
CA THR A 303 -21.18 3.99 19.85
C THR A 303 -21.09 5.29 20.65
N LEU A 304 -20.08 5.46 21.50
CA LEU A 304 -19.84 6.71 22.24
C LEU A 304 -19.33 7.83 21.32
N GLU A 305 -18.75 7.50 20.16
CA GLU A 305 -18.40 8.50 19.15
C GLU A 305 -19.62 9.21 18.56
N ALA A 306 -20.79 8.59 18.64
CA ALA A 306 -22.06 9.18 18.23
C ALA A 306 -22.50 10.37 19.09
N LEU A 307 -22.04 10.42 20.35
CA LEU A 307 -22.42 11.43 21.33
C LEU A 307 -21.61 12.71 21.12
N ASP A 308 -22.29 13.86 21.21
CA ASP A 308 -21.65 15.17 21.13
C ASP A 308 -20.81 15.43 22.40
N ASP A 309 -21.38 15.16 23.57
CA ASP A 309 -20.70 15.23 24.86
C ASP A 309 -20.17 13.86 25.27
N LYS A 310 -18.85 13.74 25.48
CA LYS A 310 -18.21 12.48 25.86
C LYS A 310 -18.36 12.23 27.36
N PRO A 311 -18.98 11.11 27.79
CA PRO A 311 -19.06 10.74 29.19
C PRO A 311 -17.73 10.18 29.70
N ASP A 312 -17.52 10.12 31.01
CA ASP A 312 -16.31 9.52 31.63
C ASP A 312 -16.01 8.09 31.11
N LEU A 313 -17.07 7.33 30.82
CA LEU A 313 -16.97 5.99 30.22
C LEU A 313 -16.16 5.96 28.92
N TYR A 314 -16.08 7.07 28.19
CA TYR A 314 -15.35 7.16 26.94
C TYR A 314 -13.85 6.93 27.13
N GLU A 315 -13.23 7.58 28.13
CA GLU A 315 -11.80 7.40 28.40
C GLU A 315 -11.51 6.01 28.98
N ASP A 316 -12.36 5.50 29.87
CA ASP A 316 -12.25 4.13 30.40
C ASP A 316 -12.23 3.08 29.27
N VAL A 317 -13.10 3.25 28.26
CA VAL A 317 -13.15 2.36 27.10
C VAL A 317 -11.87 2.47 26.27
N ARG A 318 -11.36 3.68 26.04
CA ARG A 318 -10.11 3.89 25.28
C ARG A 318 -8.90 3.25 25.95
N GLU A 319 -8.78 3.40 27.27
CA GLU A 319 -7.73 2.76 28.05
C GLU A 319 -7.81 1.23 27.94
N ARG A 320 -9.01 0.66 28.04
CA ARG A 320 -9.22 -0.78 27.88
C ARG A 320 -8.88 -1.28 26.49
N ILE A 321 -9.26 -0.55 25.43
CA ILE A 321 -8.85 -0.89 24.06
C ILE A 321 -7.33 -0.89 23.94
N ALA A 322 -6.66 0.17 24.40
CA ALA A 322 -5.20 0.27 24.33
C ALA A 322 -4.49 -0.89 25.06
N GLN A 323 -4.98 -1.24 26.25
CA GLN A 323 -4.49 -2.37 27.01
C GLN A 323 -4.66 -3.69 26.25
N ILE A 324 -5.89 -3.99 25.79
CA ILE A 324 -6.21 -5.26 25.12
C ILE A 324 -5.48 -5.38 23.78
N SER A 325 -5.40 -4.30 23.00
CA SER A 325 -4.64 -4.27 21.74
C SER A 325 -3.18 -4.62 21.96
N THR A 326 -2.56 -4.11 23.03
CA THR A 326 -1.17 -4.45 23.37
C THR A 326 -1.01 -5.94 23.69
N GLU A 327 -1.97 -6.54 24.40
CA GLU A 327 -1.97 -7.98 24.68
C GLU A 327 -2.18 -8.83 23.41
N LEU A 328 -3.08 -8.41 22.51
CA LEU A 328 -3.32 -9.06 21.21
C LEU A 328 -2.09 -8.99 20.31
N ASP A 329 -1.44 -7.84 20.21
CA ASP A 329 -0.20 -7.65 19.45
C ASP A 329 0.90 -8.58 19.99
N HIS A 330 1.04 -8.67 21.32
CA HIS A 330 1.99 -9.58 21.95
C HIS A 330 1.71 -11.05 21.61
N GLN A 331 0.44 -11.48 21.66
CA GLN A 331 0.05 -12.84 21.29
C GLN A 331 0.31 -13.11 19.80
N CYS A 332 0.01 -12.16 18.92
CA CYS A 332 0.29 -12.29 17.49
C CYS A 332 1.81 -12.47 17.26
N GLY A 333 2.62 -11.59 17.84
CA GLY A 333 4.08 -11.65 17.71
C GLY A 333 4.65 -12.99 18.20
N LYS A 334 4.16 -13.51 19.33
CA LYS A 334 4.55 -14.83 19.84
C LYS A 334 4.25 -15.95 18.84
N LEU A 335 3.03 -16.00 18.30
CA LEU A 335 2.62 -17.04 17.34
C LEU A 335 3.39 -16.92 16.02
N MET A 336 3.68 -15.70 15.56
CA MET A 336 4.50 -15.51 14.35
C MET A 336 5.94 -15.99 14.55
N LEU A 337 6.53 -15.79 15.73
CA LEU A 337 7.85 -16.34 16.06
C LEU A 337 7.82 -17.87 16.13
N GLU A 338 6.76 -18.46 16.70
CA GLU A 338 6.56 -19.92 16.72
C GLU A 338 6.42 -20.50 15.31
N PHE A 339 5.68 -19.82 14.44
CA PHE A 339 5.55 -20.17 13.03
C PHE A 339 6.91 -20.12 12.30
N GLN A 340 7.64 -19.01 12.43
CA GLN A 340 8.97 -18.85 11.84
C GLN A 340 9.92 -19.96 12.30
N ARG A 341 9.87 -20.31 13.60
CA ARG A 341 10.62 -21.42 14.16
C ARG A 341 10.24 -22.75 13.52
N ALA A 342 8.94 -23.05 13.37
CA ALA A 342 8.47 -24.28 12.73
C ALA A 342 8.94 -24.38 11.26
N VAL A 343 8.90 -23.28 10.51
CA VAL A 343 9.44 -23.20 9.14
C VAL A 343 10.95 -23.45 9.11
N GLN A 344 11.73 -22.83 10.02
CA GLN A 344 13.17 -23.03 10.12
C GLN A 344 13.54 -24.50 10.40
N TYR A 345 12.79 -25.17 11.28
CA TYR A 345 12.97 -26.61 11.56
C TYR A 345 12.32 -27.53 10.52
N ARG A 346 11.74 -26.98 9.44
CA ARG A 346 11.05 -27.71 8.36
C ARG A 346 9.91 -28.59 8.86
N SER A 347 9.26 -28.22 9.96
CA SER A 347 8.10 -28.92 10.50
C SER A 347 6.81 -28.34 9.92
N ARG A 348 6.35 -28.92 8.79
CA ARG A 348 5.10 -28.49 8.14
C ARG A 348 3.90 -28.59 9.08
N ARG A 349 3.82 -29.69 9.84
CA ARG A 349 2.72 -29.95 10.77
C ARG A 349 2.60 -28.85 11.82
N ASP A 350 3.72 -28.46 12.43
CA ASP A 350 3.73 -27.44 13.48
C ASP A 350 3.45 -26.04 12.90
N ALA A 351 3.94 -25.77 11.69
CA ALA A 351 3.65 -24.52 10.98
C ALA A 351 2.14 -24.37 10.70
N VAL A 352 1.49 -25.41 10.15
CA VAL A 352 0.03 -25.43 9.92
C VAL A 352 -0.72 -25.28 11.24
N ALA A 353 -0.36 -26.05 12.27
CA ALA A 353 -1.01 -25.99 13.57
C ALA A 353 -0.92 -24.59 14.20
N THR A 354 0.24 -23.92 14.06
CA THR A 354 0.43 -22.55 14.57
C THR A 354 -0.45 -21.55 13.80
N LEU A 355 -0.54 -21.65 12.48
CA LEU A 355 -1.42 -20.77 11.68
C LEU A 355 -2.91 -21.01 11.97
N GLU A 356 -3.32 -22.26 12.21
CA GLU A 356 -4.68 -22.56 12.69
C GLU A 356 -4.93 -21.92 14.06
N ASP A 357 -3.95 -21.94 14.95
CA ASP A 357 -4.03 -21.34 16.28
C ASP A 357 -4.17 -19.81 16.22
N VAL A 358 -3.48 -19.17 15.26
CA VAL A 358 -3.65 -17.75 14.93
C VAL A 358 -5.08 -17.49 14.45
N ARG A 359 -5.60 -18.28 13.50
CA ARG A 359 -6.96 -18.12 12.98
C ARG A 359 -8.05 -18.33 14.03
N ARG A 360 -7.80 -19.14 15.06
CA ARG A 360 -8.72 -19.31 16.20
C ARG A 360 -8.75 -18.08 17.10
N ARG A 361 -7.58 -17.51 17.41
CA ARG A 361 -7.46 -16.30 18.26
C ARG A 361 -7.90 -15.04 17.53
N PHE A 362 -7.62 -14.96 16.24
CA PHE A 362 -7.92 -13.83 15.36
C PHE A 362 -8.84 -14.30 14.23
N PRO A 363 -10.15 -14.45 14.49
CA PRO A 363 -11.09 -15.10 13.58
C PRO A 363 -11.45 -14.25 12.35
N THR A 364 -11.26 -12.94 12.40
CA THR A 364 -11.69 -11.99 11.36
C THR A 364 -10.54 -11.11 10.88
N THR A 365 -10.75 -10.44 9.75
CA THR A 365 -9.79 -9.51 9.13
C THR A 365 -9.66 -8.18 9.88
N GLU A 366 -10.43 -7.97 10.97
CA GLU A 366 -10.37 -6.76 11.79
C GLU A 366 -9.02 -6.60 12.48
N HIS A 367 -8.32 -7.71 12.74
CA HIS A 367 -6.96 -7.68 13.27
C HIS A 367 -5.95 -8.17 12.22
N ARG A 368 -4.84 -7.45 12.04
CA ARG A 368 -3.80 -7.75 11.03
C ARG A 368 -3.32 -9.19 11.06
N CYS A 369 -3.18 -9.76 12.26
CA CYS A 369 -2.68 -11.13 12.45
C CYS A 369 -3.44 -12.19 11.63
N HIS A 370 -4.75 -11.98 11.39
CA HIS A 370 -5.55 -12.86 10.55
C HIS A 370 -5.03 -12.88 9.10
N ASN A 371 -4.89 -11.70 8.50
CA ASN A 371 -4.40 -11.57 7.13
C ASN A 371 -2.94 -12.03 7.01
N LEU A 372 -2.12 -11.70 8.01
CA LEU A 372 -0.73 -12.17 8.06
C LEU A 372 -0.65 -13.70 8.07
N ALA A 373 -1.54 -14.38 8.80
CA ALA A 373 -1.58 -15.85 8.77
C ALA A 373 -1.96 -16.40 7.39
N LEU A 374 -2.89 -15.74 6.67
CA LEU A 374 -3.27 -16.13 5.30
C LEU A 374 -2.11 -15.90 4.32
N GLU A 375 -1.44 -14.76 4.41
CA GLU A 375 -0.25 -14.44 3.60
C GLU A 375 0.85 -15.47 3.83
N LYS A 376 1.16 -15.79 5.09
CA LYS A 376 2.20 -16.78 5.43
C LYS A 376 1.81 -18.20 5.02
N ALA A 377 0.53 -18.57 5.11
CA ALA A 377 0.05 -19.84 4.57
C ALA A 377 0.30 -19.93 3.05
N TYR A 378 -0.02 -18.85 2.33
CA TYR A 378 0.17 -18.78 0.88
C TYR A 378 1.66 -18.81 0.48
N GLU A 379 2.50 -17.98 1.10
CA GLU A 379 3.94 -17.90 0.84
C GLU A 379 4.67 -19.24 1.01
N HIS A 380 4.20 -20.07 1.95
CA HIS A 380 4.82 -21.35 2.28
C HIS A 380 4.05 -22.57 1.75
N GLU A 381 3.03 -22.36 0.89
CA GLU A 381 2.19 -23.40 0.28
C GLU A 381 1.59 -24.39 1.31
N LEU A 382 1.14 -23.85 2.46
CA LEU A 382 0.73 -24.64 3.61
C LEU A 382 -0.71 -25.12 3.58
#